data_AF-A0A6A5A1C3-F1
#
_entry.id   AF-A0A6A5A1C3-F1
#
_cell.length_a   1.000
_cell.length_b   1.000
_cell.length_c   1.000
_cell.angle_alpha   90.00
_cell.angle_beta   90.00
_cell.angle_gamma   90.00
#
_symmetry.space_group_name_H-M   'P 1'
#
loop_
_entity.id
_entity.type
_entity.pdbx_description
1 polymer ?
#
loop_
_entity_poly.entity_id
_entity_poly.type
_entity_poly.pdbx_seq_one_letter_code
_entity_poly.pdbx_strand_id
1 'polypeptide(L)'
;TVALPFLKKNRNDMMLNDGDEFDGSAVEHFASPSSFLLPPVADPSLYCRTNLKIAYHEDNNQTLKFDKGTTTLAFCFKGGILAAVDSRSTQGSYIASQEVEKINEITPYMLATIAGGAADCQYWQRNLAVQCRMYELRNRHRISIRAASKLIANTCNYYKAYDLSLGMMMMGYDNGEPTLYYVDDEGSRVCVWRPFVR
;
A
#
# COMPACT_ATOMS: atom_id res chain seq x y z
N THR A 1 0.57 -9.27 -10.56
CA THR A 1 -0.78 -9.20 -11.17
C THR A 1 -1.72 -10.06 -10.36
N VAL A 2 -2.68 -9.45 -9.66
CA VAL A 2 -3.69 -10.22 -8.92
C VAL A 2 -4.97 -10.15 -9.72
N ALA A 3 -5.26 -11.20 -10.49
CA ALA A 3 -6.61 -11.44 -10.97
C ALA A 3 -7.42 -11.92 -9.76
N LEU A 4 -8.61 -11.35 -9.54
CA LEU A 4 -9.42 -11.64 -8.35
C LEU A 4 -10.64 -12.50 -8.70
N PRO A 5 -10.49 -13.82 -8.86
CA PRO A 5 -11.60 -14.73 -8.73
C PRO A 5 -11.80 -15.02 -7.23
N PHE A 6 -12.86 -14.49 -6.65
CA PHE A 6 -13.49 -14.91 -5.36
C PHE A 6 -12.51 -15.35 -4.22
N LEU A 7 -12.16 -14.44 -3.32
CA LEU A 7 -11.25 -14.77 -2.20
C LEU A 7 -11.94 -15.62 -1.11
N LYS A 8 -11.96 -16.95 -1.29
CA LYS A 8 -12.01 -17.94 -0.20
C LYS A 8 -10.58 -18.34 0.12
N LYS A 9 -9.93 -17.65 1.06
CA LYS A 9 -8.62 -18.06 1.59
C LYS A 9 -8.87 -19.06 2.73
N ASN A 10 -8.65 -20.35 2.46
CA ASN A 10 -8.70 -21.40 3.49
C ASN A 10 -7.48 -21.28 4.42
N ARG A 11 -7.73 -21.47 5.72
CA ARG A 11 -6.84 -21.10 6.84
C ARG A 11 -5.73 -22.13 7.14
N ASN A 12 -5.42 -23.04 6.21
CA ASN A 12 -4.64 -24.25 6.48
C ASN A 12 -3.24 -24.31 5.83
N ASP A 13 -2.80 -23.27 5.12
CA ASP A 13 -1.56 -23.31 4.34
C ASP A 13 -0.31 -22.87 5.12
N MET A 14 -0.34 -22.98 6.46
CA MET A 14 0.75 -22.50 7.35
C MET A 14 1.57 -23.61 8.02
N MET A 15 1.50 -24.86 7.56
CA MET A 15 2.31 -25.93 8.15
C MET A 15 2.78 -26.92 7.09
N LEU A 16 4.10 -27.17 7.09
CA LEU A 16 4.86 -28.25 6.44
C LEU A 16 5.49 -27.92 5.07
N ASN A 17 6.77 -27.52 5.09
CA ASN A 17 7.83 -28.35 4.49
C ASN A 17 9.21 -27.91 5.00
N ASP A 18 9.73 -28.61 6.00
CA ASP A 18 11.15 -28.63 6.36
C ASP A 18 11.81 -29.75 5.56
N GLY A 19 12.89 -29.43 4.85
CA GLY A 19 13.81 -30.42 4.30
C GLY A 19 14.29 -30.09 2.90
N ASP A 20 15.42 -29.41 2.80
CA ASP A 20 16.32 -29.53 1.64
C ASP A 20 17.78 -29.50 2.14
N GLU A 21 18.53 -30.50 1.68
CA GLU A 21 19.91 -30.84 2.03
C GLU A 21 20.92 -29.75 1.65
N PHE A 22 21.89 -29.52 2.52
CA PHE A 22 22.95 -28.52 2.36
C PHE A 22 24.16 -29.16 1.66
N ASP A 23 24.33 -28.91 0.36
CA ASP A 23 25.58 -29.21 -0.36
C ASP A 23 26.58 -28.07 -0.17
N GLY A 24 27.76 -28.42 0.35
CA GLY A 24 28.81 -27.49 0.72
C GLY A 24 29.72 -27.15 -0.45
N SER A 25 29.63 -25.93 -0.97
CA SER A 25 30.77 -25.24 -1.61
C SER A 25 30.47 -23.76 -1.92
N ALA A 26 30.38 -22.91 -0.89
CA ALA A 26 30.59 -21.46 -1.02
C ALA A 26 30.80 -20.84 0.36
N VAL A 27 32.00 -20.97 0.93
CA VAL A 27 32.37 -20.34 2.20
C VAL A 27 33.56 -19.42 2.00
N GLU A 28 33.33 -18.18 1.54
CA GLU A 28 34.12 -16.96 1.80
C GLU A 28 33.20 -15.78 1.37
N HIS A 29 32.65 -14.87 2.17
CA HIS A 29 32.92 -14.33 3.49
C HIS A 29 31.59 -14.06 4.22
N PHE A 30 31.22 -14.89 5.19
CA PHE A 30 30.24 -14.50 6.19
C PHE A 30 30.94 -13.58 7.19
N ALA A 31 30.70 -12.27 7.06
CA ALA A 31 31.05 -11.32 8.09
C ALA A 31 30.42 -11.77 9.42
N SER A 32 31.21 -11.71 10.49
CA SER A 32 30.80 -11.94 11.87
C SER A 32 29.38 -11.40 12.16
N PRO A 33 28.52 -12.13 12.90
CA PRO A 33 27.13 -11.73 13.18
C PRO A 33 27.01 -10.48 14.08
N SER A 34 28.12 -9.79 14.35
CA SER A 34 28.23 -8.56 15.13
C SER A 34 28.52 -7.30 14.31
N SER A 35 28.56 -7.40 12.97
CA SER A 35 28.86 -6.26 12.09
C SER A 35 27.61 -5.79 11.35
N PHE A 36 27.18 -4.55 11.63
CA PHE A 36 26.14 -3.87 10.84
C PHE A 36 26.64 -3.73 9.39
N LEU A 37 25.87 -4.22 8.41
CA LEU A 37 26.20 -4.04 6.99
C LEU A 37 26.13 -2.55 6.66
N LEU A 38 27.29 -1.93 6.47
CA LEU A 38 27.39 -0.53 6.07
C LEU A 38 27.30 -0.42 4.55
N PRO A 39 26.59 0.60 4.01
CA PRO A 39 26.53 0.85 2.59
C PRO A 39 27.95 1.08 2.02
N PRO A 40 28.23 0.66 0.77
CA PRO A 40 29.55 0.75 0.14
C PRO A 40 29.85 2.20 -0.31
N VAL A 41 29.96 3.09 0.67
CA VAL A 41 30.29 4.51 0.49
C VAL A 41 31.48 4.84 1.38
N ALA A 42 32.36 5.74 0.92
CA ALA A 42 33.61 6.06 1.60
C ALA A 42 33.42 6.51 3.06
N ASP A 43 32.35 7.24 3.34
CA ASP A 43 31.91 7.57 4.69
C ASP A 43 30.36 7.50 4.78
N PRO A 44 29.81 6.45 5.42
CA PRO A 44 28.37 6.31 5.62
C PRO A 44 27.77 7.46 6.44
N SER A 45 28.50 8.01 7.40
CA SER A 45 28.00 9.05 8.30
C SER A 45 27.85 10.40 7.58
N LEU A 46 28.78 10.71 6.67
CA LEU A 46 28.70 11.88 5.80
C LEU A 46 27.62 11.68 4.74
N TYR A 47 27.56 10.49 4.12
CA TYR A 47 26.54 10.16 3.13
C TYR A 47 25.12 10.33 3.69
N CYS A 48 24.86 9.83 4.89
CA CYS A 48 23.58 9.99 5.57
C CYS A 48 23.27 11.46 5.87
N ARG A 49 24.23 12.24 6.37
CA ARG A 49 24.03 13.68 6.63
C ARG A 49 23.72 14.47 5.37
N THR A 50 24.44 14.20 4.29
CA THR A 50 24.28 14.94 3.03
C THR A 50 23.03 14.53 2.25
N ASN A 51 22.72 13.24 2.17
CA ASN A 51 21.65 12.71 1.32
C ASN A 51 20.35 12.46 2.06
N LEU A 52 20.39 12.01 3.32
CA LEU A 52 19.18 11.75 4.11
C LEU A 52 18.72 12.98 4.89
N LYS A 53 19.48 14.08 4.90
CA LYS A 53 19.14 15.41 5.46
C LYS A 53 18.50 15.43 6.86
N ILE A 54 18.60 14.37 7.66
CA ILE A 54 18.10 14.38 9.04
C ILE A 54 19.19 15.01 9.93
N ALA A 55 19.19 16.33 10.04
CA ALA A 55 19.95 17.04 11.07
C ALA A 55 19.12 17.06 12.36
N TYR A 56 19.58 16.38 13.41
CA TYR A 56 18.84 16.17 14.66
C TYR A 56 18.55 17.43 15.51
N HIS A 57 18.86 18.65 15.03
CA HIS A 57 18.80 19.86 15.86
C HIS A 57 18.37 21.15 15.15
N GLU A 58 17.96 21.10 13.88
CA GLU A 58 17.50 22.27 13.14
C GLU A 58 16.25 21.92 12.33
N ASP A 59 15.20 22.73 12.47
CA ASP A 59 14.03 22.77 11.57
C ASP A 59 14.47 23.37 10.23
N ASN A 60 15.37 22.67 9.56
CA ASN A 60 15.60 22.85 8.14
C ASN A 60 14.27 22.47 7.50
N ASN A 61 13.66 23.40 6.74
CA ASN A 61 12.39 23.26 6.03
C ASN A 61 12.42 22.04 5.07
N GLN A 62 12.45 20.84 5.64
CA GLN A 62 12.77 19.57 5.01
C GLN A 62 11.50 19.14 4.33
N THR A 63 11.31 19.63 3.11
CA THR A 63 10.32 19.05 2.21
C THR A 63 10.78 17.63 1.94
N LEU A 64 10.17 16.64 2.61
CA LEU A 64 10.32 15.23 2.30
C LEU A 64 9.86 15.05 0.85
N LYS A 65 10.81 15.12 -0.08
CA LYS A 65 10.56 14.82 -1.49
C LYS A 65 10.49 13.32 -1.63
N PHE A 66 9.30 12.77 -1.39
CA PHE A 66 9.02 11.39 -1.73
C PHE A 66 9.13 11.24 -3.24
N ASP A 67 10.17 10.57 -3.71
CA ASP A 67 10.22 10.12 -5.10
C ASP A 67 9.11 9.08 -5.29
N LYS A 68 8.04 9.49 -5.96
CA LYS A 68 6.83 8.70 -6.21
C LYS A 68 7.12 7.68 -7.32
N GLY A 69 7.88 6.64 -7.01
CA GLY A 69 8.25 5.56 -7.95
C GLY A 69 7.21 4.42 -8.08
N THR A 70 6.01 4.59 -7.53
CA THR A 70 4.99 3.53 -7.49
C THR A 70 4.03 3.63 -8.68
N THR A 71 3.80 2.51 -9.36
CA THR A 71 2.88 2.43 -10.50
C THR A 71 1.77 1.43 -10.18
N THR A 72 0.54 1.95 -10.08
CA THR A 72 -0.66 1.15 -9.86
C THR A 72 -1.68 1.44 -10.95
N LEU A 73 -2.29 0.42 -11.53
CA LEU A 73 -3.38 0.54 -12.49
C LEU A 73 -4.52 -0.41 -12.14
N ALA A 74 -5.75 0.03 -12.34
CA ALA A 74 -6.93 -0.80 -12.19
C ALA A 74 -7.96 -0.44 -13.27
N PHE A 75 -8.63 -1.44 -13.82
CA PHE A 75 -9.70 -1.24 -14.78
C PHE A 75 -10.80 -2.28 -14.63
N CYS A 76 -12.00 -1.89 -15.01
CA CYS A 76 -13.16 -2.77 -15.03
C CYS A 76 -13.33 -3.38 -16.42
N PHE A 77 -13.71 -4.65 -16.47
CA PHE A 77 -14.04 -5.41 -17.68
C PHE A 77 -15.28 -6.28 -17.41
N LYS A 78 -15.81 -6.95 -18.43
CA LYS A 78 -17.05 -7.76 -18.30
C LYS A 78 -16.97 -8.84 -17.21
N GLY A 79 -15.78 -9.38 -16.95
CA GLY A 79 -15.55 -10.40 -15.93
C GLY A 79 -15.22 -9.85 -14.55
N GLY A 80 -15.13 -8.52 -14.38
CA GLY A 80 -14.91 -7.88 -13.08
C GLY A 80 -13.89 -6.76 -13.08
N ILE A 81 -13.04 -6.74 -12.06
CA ILE A 81 -12.01 -5.72 -11.89
C ILE A 81 -10.65 -6.40 -11.91
N LEU A 82 -9.72 -5.86 -12.69
CA LEU A 82 -8.32 -6.27 -12.68
C LEU A 82 -7.48 -5.12 -12.12
N ALA A 83 -6.60 -5.43 -11.17
CA ALA A 83 -5.61 -4.51 -10.66
C ALA A 83 -4.20 -5.06 -10.84
N ALA A 84 -3.30 -4.20 -11.28
CA ALA A 84 -1.88 -4.49 -11.38
C ALA A 84 -1.10 -3.38 -10.69
N VAL A 85 -0.14 -3.80 -9.87
CA VAL A 85 0.75 -2.92 -9.11
C VAL A 85 2.17 -3.42 -9.29
N ASP A 86 3.13 -2.50 -9.23
CA ASP A 86 4.53 -2.85 -9.08
C ASP A 86 4.86 -3.23 -7.63
N SER A 87 5.95 -3.97 -7.40
CA SER A 87 6.38 -4.42 -6.06
C SER A 87 7.61 -3.69 -5.54
N ARG A 88 8.17 -2.74 -6.31
CA ARG A 88 9.38 -2.01 -5.95
C ARG A 88 9.05 -0.88 -4.97
N SER A 89 9.80 -0.79 -3.88
CA SER A 89 9.78 0.34 -2.95
C SER A 89 11.14 1.00 -2.89
N THR A 90 11.17 2.32 -3.01
CA THR A 90 12.39 3.13 -3.04
C THR A 90 12.39 4.16 -1.92
N GLN A 91 13.56 4.42 -1.35
CA GLN A 91 13.80 5.49 -0.40
C GLN A 91 14.83 6.45 -1.03
N GLY A 92 14.33 7.45 -1.74
CA GLY A 92 15.16 8.26 -2.65
C GLY A 92 15.73 7.39 -3.77
N SER A 93 17.03 7.51 -4.04
CA SER A 93 17.71 6.71 -5.08
C SER A 93 17.97 5.26 -4.68
N TYR A 94 17.75 4.89 -3.42
CA TYR A 94 17.98 3.52 -2.91
C TYR A 94 16.72 2.66 -3.08
N ILE A 95 16.87 1.46 -3.64
CA ILE A 95 15.78 0.46 -3.69
C ILE A 95 15.75 -0.25 -2.33
N ALA A 96 14.73 0.05 -1.53
CA ALA A 96 14.57 -0.52 -0.19
C ALA A 96 14.07 -1.97 -0.24
N SER A 97 13.13 -2.27 -1.14
CA SER A 97 12.59 -3.62 -1.32
C SER A 97 12.05 -3.80 -2.74
N GLN A 98 12.06 -5.04 -3.22
CA GLN A 98 11.49 -5.42 -4.52
C GLN A 98 10.22 -6.28 -4.41
N GLU A 99 9.79 -6.62 -3.19
CA GLU A 99 8.71 -7.57 -2.91
C GLU A 99 7.59 -6.95 -2.07
N VAL A 100 7.33 -5.65 -2.24
CA VAL A 100 6.28 -4.98 -1.49
C VAL A 100 4.91 -5.26 -2.09
N GLU A 101 3.99 -5.75 -1.27
CA GLU A 101 2.59 -5.87 -1.62
C GLU A 101 1.89 -4.51 -1.53
N LYS A 102 1.56 -3.93 -2.70
CA LYS A 102 0.87 -2.63 -2.79
C LYS A 102 -0.63 -2.74 -3.00
N ILE A 103 -1.18 -3.94 -2.93
CA ILE A 103 -2.62 -4.18 -2.88
C ILE A 103 -2.93 -4.61 -1.45
N ASN A 104 -3.78 -3.85 -0.78
CA ASN A 104 -4.19 -4.12 0.59
C ASN A 104 -5.65 -4.52 0.64
N GLU A 105 -5.94 -5.55 1.43
CA GLU A 105 -7.29 -6.04 1.68
C GLU A 105 -7.93 -5.22 2.81
N ILE A 106 -8.86 -4.32 2.49
CA ILE A 106 -9.57 -3.52 3.51
C ILE A 106 -10.63 -4.38 4.20
N THR A 107 -11.44 -5.05 3.40
CA THR A 107 -12.42 -6.05 3.85
C THR A 107 -12.39 -7.23 2.88
N PRO A 108 -12.99 -8.40 3.22
CA PRO A 108 -12.98 -9.57 2.33
C PRO A 108 -13.62 -9.36 0.95
N TYR A 109 -14.25 -8.21 0.70
CA TYR A 109 -14.92 -7.86 -0.56
C TYR A 109 -14.45 -6.51 -1.13
N MET A 110 -13.47 -5.85 -0.51
CA MET A 110 -12.97 -4.53 -0.88
C MET A 110 -11.44 -4.48 -0.78
N LEU A 111 -10.81 -4.04 -1.86
CA LEU A 111 -9.37 -3.85 -1.93
C LEU A 111 -9.04 -2.39 -2.19
N ALA A 112 -7.85 -1.99 -1.77
CA ALA A 112 -7.28 -0.71 -2.13
C ALA A 112 -5.83 -0.86 -2.58
N THR A 113 -5.41 0.02 -3.48
CA THR A 113 -4.00 0.16 -3.86
C THR A 113 -3.30 1.16 -2.96
N ILE A 114 -1.98 0.99 -2.81
CA ILE A 114 -1.10 1.90 -2.10
C ILE A 114 -0.29 2.68 -3.14
N ALA A 115 -0.54 3.99 -3.27
CA ALA A 115 0.32 4.92 -3.99
C ALA A 115 0.48 6.21 -3.18
N GLY A 116 1.70 6.75 -3.12
CA GLY A 116 2.05 7.86 -2.23
C GLY A 116 2.86 7.40 -1.02
N GLY A 117 2.67 8.05 0.13
CA GLY A 117 3.33 7.68 1.38
C GLY A 117 2.89 6.28 1.83
N ALA A 118 3.83 5.34 1.91
CA ALA A 118 3.51 3.96 2.28
C ALA A 118 2.86 3.88 3.66
N ALA A 119 3.38 4.66 4.63
CA ALA A 119 2.84 4.72 5.99
C ALA A 119 1.43 5.31 6.02
N ASP A 120 1.22 6.44 5.34
CA ASP A 120 -0.07 7.14 5.26
C ASP A 120 -1.16 6.24 4.69
N CYS A 121 -0.88 5.63 3.53
CA CYS A 121 -1.82 4.75 2.85
C CYS A 121 -2.18 3.55 3.74
N GLN A 122 -1.18 2.85 4.31
CA GLN A 122 -1.42 1.68 5.14
C GLN A 122 -2.21 2.03 6.41
N TYR A 123 -1.87 3.15 7.06
CA TYR A 123 -2.55 3.61 8.26
C TYR A 123 -4.02 3.94 7.98
N TRP A 124 -4.27 4.77 6.96
CA TRP A 124 -5.62 5.20 6.64
C TRP A 124 -6.49 4.09 6.05
N GLN A 125 -5.92 3.16 5.30
CA GLN A 125 -6.65 1.96 4.86
C GLN A 125 -7.04 1.07 6.04
N ARG A 126 -6.14 0.89 7.03
CA ARG A 126 -6.46 0.15 8.26
C ARG A 126 -7.53 0.86 9.09
N ASN A 127 -7.45 2.18 9.21
CA ASN A 127 -8.50 2.97 9.88
C ASN A 127 -9.84 2.81 9.18
N LEU A 128 -9.86 2.90 7.85
CA LEU A 128 -11.05 2.70 7.03
C LEU A 128 -11.63 1.29 7.21
N ALA A 129 -10.79 0.25 7.30
CA ALA A 129 -11.24 -1.12 7.58
C ALA A 129 -12.01 -1.21 8.90
N VAL A 130 -11.52 -0.55 9.96
CA VAL A 130 -12.20 -0.47 11.26
C VAL A 130 -13.54 0.26 11.12
N GLN A 131 -13.58 1.40 10.42
CA GLN A 131 -14.83 2.15 10.21
C GLN A 131 -15.87 1.33 9.42
N CYS A 132 -15.43 0.65 8.36
CA CYS A 132 -16.25 -0.26 7.57
C CYS A 132 -16.81 -1.37 8.46
N ARG A 133 -15.97 -1.98 9.30
CA ARG A 133 -16.40 -3.05 10.21
C ARG A 133 -17.40 -2.56 11.26
N MET A 134 -17.19 -1.37 11.82
CA MET A 134 -18.12 -0.76 12.79
C MET A 134 -19.47 -0.46 12.15
N TYR A 135 -19.49 0.01 10.90
CA TYR A 135 -20.73 0.21 10.14
C TYR A 135 -21.50 -1.10 9.95
N GLU A 136 -20.79 -2.18 9.56
CA GLU A 136 -21.40 -3.50 9.40
C GLU A 136 -22.08 -4.01 10.67
N LEU A 137 -21.41 -3.84 11.82
CA LEU A 137 -21.94 -4.30 13.11
C LEU A 137 -23.18 -3.52 13.55
N ARG A 138 -23.21 -2.19 13.31
CA ARG A 138 -24.34 -1.33 13.68
C ARG A 138 -25.57 -1.57 12.81
N ASN A 139 -25.37 -1.67 11.49
CA ASN A 139 -26.47 -1.71 10.53
C ASN A 139 -26.82 -3.13 10.07
N ARG A 140 -26.03 -4.14 10.46
CA ARG A 140 -26.12 -5.52 9.98
C ARG A 140 -26.10 -5.63 8.45
N HIS A 141 -25.45 -4.67 7.81
CA HIS A 141 -25.38 -4.55 6.36
C HIS A 141 -23.98 -4.12 5.93
N ARG A 142 -23.50 -4.69 4.81
CA ARG A 142 -22.17 -4.39 4.28
C ARG A 142 -22.11 -2.94 3.80
N ILE A 143 -20.98 -2.28 4.05
CA ILE A 143 -20.79 -0.92 3.51
C ILE A 143 -20.53 -1.00 2.00
N SER A 144 -21.17 -0.12 1.23
CA SER A 144 -20.89 0.03 -0.20
C SER A 144 -19.53 0.70 -0.42
N ILE A 145 -18.88 0.39 -1.54
CA ILE A 145 -17.58 0.98 -1.88
C ILE A 145 -17.70 2.49 -2.14
N ARG A 146 -18.88 2.95 -2.59
CA ARG A 146 -19.23 4.37 -2.70
C ARG A 146 -19.25 5.08 -1.35
N ALA A 147 -19.77 4.43 -0.30
CA ALA A 147 -19.79 4.99 1.04
C ALA A 147 -18.39 4.98 1.65
N ALA A 148 -17.65 3.87 1.52
CA ALA A 148 -16.28 3.76 2.02
C ALA A 148 -15.34 4.79 1.36
N SER A 149 -15.41 4.96 0.03
CA SER A 149 -14.66 6.00 -0.68
C SER A 149 -15.03 7.42 -0.25
N LYS A 150 -16.28 7.66 0.19
CA LYS A 150 -16.65 8.97 0.75
C LYS A 150 -16.06 9.19 2.14
N LEU A 151 -16.03 8.16 2.98
CA LEU A 151 -15.45 8.26 4.32
C LEU A 151 -13.98 8.65 4.23
N ILE A 152 -13.20 7.94 3.41
CA ILE A 152 -11.77 8.24 3.27
C ILE A 152 -11.52 9.59 2.62
N ALA A 153 -12.30 9.98 1.58
CA ALA A 153 -12.17 11.31 0.98
C ALA A 153 -12.47 12.44 1.98
N ASN A 154 -13.45 12.24 2.88
CA ASN A 154 -13.73 13.20 3.93
C ASN A 154 -12.59 13.29 4.95
N THR A 155 -11.97 12.16 5.30
CA THR A 155 -10.77 12.11 6.14
C THR A 155 -9.61 12.85 5.48
N CYS A 156 -9.30 12.57 4.20
CA CYS A 156 -8.24 13.27 3.45
C CYS A 156 -8.49 14.78 3.42
N ASN A 157 -9.73 15.22 3.17
CA ASN A 157 -10.08 16.64 3.18
C ASN A 157 -9.89 17.30 4.56
N TYR A 158 -10.13 16.58 5.66
CA TYR A 158 -9.86 17.08 7.01
C TYR A 158 -8.35 17.27 7.27
N TYR A 159 -7.52 16.40 6.71
CA TYR A 159 -6.06 16.42 6.86
C TYR A 159 -5.32 17.14 5.72
N LYS A 160 -6.02 17.88 4.85
CA LYS A 160 -5.44 18.49 3.64
C LYS A 160 -4.27 19.46 3.91
N ALA A 161 -4.23 20.09 5.09
CA ALA A 161 -3.17 21.02 5.48
C ALA A 161 -1.99 20.36 6.23
N TYR A 162 -1.99 19.03 6.36
CA TYR A 162 -1.00 18.27 7.12
C TYR A 162 -0.06 17.44 6.23
N ASP A 163 0.07 17.81 4.96
CA ASP A 163 0.95 17.16 3.97
C ASP A 163 0.80 15.62 3.89
N LEU A 164 -0.45 15.16 3.92
CA LEU A 164 -0.77 13.75 3.67
C LEU A 164 -0.39 13.38 2.23
N SER A 165 0.30 12.26 2.02
CA SER A 165 0.53 11.75 0.66
C SER A 165 -0.20 10.43 0.44
N LEU A 166 -1.31 10.50 -0.28
CA LEU A 166 -2.18 9.36 -0.46
C LEU A 166 -2.84 9.38 -1.84
N GLY A 167 -2.73 8.28 -2.56
CA GLY A 167 -3.45 8.02 -3.79
C GLY A 167 -3.87 6.56 -3.77
N MET A 168 -5.17 6.30 -3.60
CA MET A 168 -5.66 4.93 -3.57
C MET A 168 -6.80 4.74 -4.56
N MET A 169 -6.69 3.69 -5.35
CA MET A 169 -7.83 3.13 -6.07
C MET A 169 -8.51 2.10 -5.17
N MET A 170 -9.76 2.35 -4.85
CA MET A 170 -10.64 1.44 -4.13
C MET A 170 -11.47 0.64 -5.11
N MET A 171 -11.47 -0.67 -4.95
CA MET A 171 -12.15 -1.60 -5.83
C MET A 171 -12.91 -2.65 -5.04
N GLY A 172 -14.02 -3.11 -5.61
CA GLY A 172 -14.76 -4.25 -5.07
C GLY A 172 -16.10 -4.41 -5.77
N TYR A 173 -16.95 -5.24 -5.20
CA TYR A 173 -18.30 -5.47 -5.71
C TYR A 173 -19.35 -4.91 -4.76
N ASP A 174 -20.21 -4.04 -5.29
CA ASP A 174 -21.37 -3.48 -4.60
C ASP A 174 -22.63 -4.10 -5.22
N ASN A 175 -23.41 -4.88 -4.44
CA ASN A 175 -24.62 -5.56 -4.92
C ASN A 175 -24.47 -6.37 -6.22
N GLY A 176 -23.29 -6.97 -6.46
CA GLY A 176 -23.02 -7.77 -7.66
C GLY A 176 -22.46 -6.97 -8.84
N GLU A 177 -22.32 -5.65 -8.70
CA GLU A 177 -21.71 -4.79 -9.70
C GLU A 177 -20.27 -4.43 -9.31
N PRO A 178 -19.31 -4.50 -10.25
CA PRO A 178 -17.97 -4.02 -9.96
C PRO A 178 -18.01 -2.50 -9.72
N THR A 179 -17.23 -1.98 -8.80
CA THR A 179 -17.13 -0.53 -8.61
C THR A 179 -15.68 -0.16 -8.38
N LEU A 180 -15.27 0.93 -9.04
CA LEU A 180 -13.90 1.43 -8.99
C LEU A 180 -13.93 2.94 -8.73
N TYR A 181 -13.26 3.33 -7.65
CA TYR A 181 -13.13 4.71 -7.22
C TYR A 181 -11.66 5.06 -7.05
N TYR A 182 -11.28 6.27 -7.45
CA TYR A 182 -9.99 6.86 -7.15
C TYR A 182 -10.17 7.96 -6.10
N VAL A 183 -9.30 7.96 -5.08
CA VAL A 183 -9.25 8.99 -4.03
C VAL A 183 -7.82 9.50 -3.91
N ASP A 184 -7.66 10.82 -3.86
CA ASP A 184 -6.39 11.49 -3.61
C ASP A 184 -6.31 12.14 -2.21
N ASP A 185 -5.13 12.65 -1.90
CA ASP A 185 -4.78 13.43 -0.72
C ASP A 185 -5.45 14.82 -0.69
N GLU A 186 -5.73 15.40 -1.86
CA GLU A 186 -6.47 16.66 -1.97
C GLU A 186 -7.96 16.54 -1.59
N GLY A 187 -8.45 15.32 -1.38
CA GLY A 187 -9.85 15.00 -1.07
C GLY A 187 -10.74 14.82 -2.31
N SER A 188 -10.15 14.83 -3.51
CA SER A 188 -10.84 14.50 -4.75
C SER A 188 -11.24 13.03 -4.74
N ARG A 189 -12.48 12.78 -5.18
CA ARG A 189 -13.02 11.43 -5.31
C ARG A 189 -13.66 11.27 -6.68
N VAL A 190 -13.04 10.47 -7.53
CA VAL A 190 -13.51 10.23 -8.89
C VAL A 190 -14.08 8.82 -8.99
N CYS A 191 -15.27 8.70 -9.56
CA CYS A 191 -15.82 7.42 -9.94
C CYS A 191 -15.25 7.04 -11.31
N VAL A 192 -14.38 6.03 -11.35
CA VAL A 192 -13.73 5.59 -12.58
C VAL A 192 -14.67 4.69 -13.37
N TRP A 193 -15.40 3.82 -12.68
CA TRP A 193 -16.39 2.95 -13.30
C TRP A 193 -17.62 2.82 -12.43
N ARG A 194 -18.77 3.04 -13.05
CA ARG A 194 -20.09 2.70 -12.53
C ARG A 194 -20.89 2.12 -13.69
N PRO A 195 -21.62 1.00 -13.49
CA PRO A 195 -22.55 0.58 -14.50
C PRO A 195 -23.65 1.64 -14.62
N PHE A 196 -24.07 1.88 -15.85
CA PHE A 196 -25.12 2.84 -16.15
C PHE A 196 -26.41 2.35 -15.50
N VAL A 197 -26.81 2.99 -14.39
CA VAL A 197 -28.15 2.81 -13.82
C VAL A 197 -29.11 3.44 -14.83
N ARG A 198 -29.92 2.61 -15.48
CA ARG A 198 -31.08 3.07 -16.25
C ARG A 198 -32.11 3.71 -15.34
#